data_AF-A0AAE0MBN5-F1
#
_entry.id   AF-A0AAE0MBN5-F1
#
_cell.length_a   1.000
_cell.length_b   1.000
_cell.length_c   1.000
_cell.angle_alpha   90.00
_cell.angle_beta   90.00
_cell.angle_gamma   90.00
#
_symmetry.space_group_name_H-M   'P 1'
#
loop_
_entity.id
_entity.type
_entity.pdbx_description
1 polymer ?
#
loop_
_entity_poly.entity_id
_entity_poly.type
_entity_poly.pdbx_seq_one_letter_code
_entity_poly.pdbx_strand_id
1 'polypeptide(L)'
;MAEEVNIVISHQNTVVNRSFPANYHDLRRVSSTLYSMLHHQWACLDTSHARHTAQLLLRSGRHGDSSVEFLFGYETPASYDFRSGGIMPLRATCKQPKQFENQPAVTIPPNLLPGITFAQPGNTSDTPPYFPGDDEPDEIDGENLVTTAGNCCGHLDRNNRANGDAINLPLGYVDLPKDNVRIVLKALEHDARFKCHQQPLSWALDFPLYTAVSDSDRITIALNLVQAVLKFHSTPWWRSTGCVLDLVSFFSPQSPANTTSNNEDDLASSLDTLHISTPVDYHHNQPNASPPTPPEDDEIAKWAEENHGIRNLTLYSLGVALLQIGLWDGSVSWSDHVQVRRKTARLSYLGKKYRNAARRLIECNFGQDSDDLEDEKLQRAVFTSVVGDLEALQKMVARSEATY
;
A
#
# COMPACT_ATOMS: atom_id res chain seq x y z
N MET A 1 -19.56 8.52 -64.29
CA MET A 1 -20.29 8.05 -63.10
C MET A 1 -19.30 7.23 -62.30
N ALA A 2 -18.72 7.84 -61.26
CA ALA A 2 -17.80 7.17 -60.34
C ALA A 2 -18.50 7.17 -58.98
N GLU A 3 -18.74 5.97 -58.46
CA GLU A 3 -19.49 5.72 -57.24
C GLU A 3 -18.50 5.74 -56.07
N GLU A 4 -18.57 6.77 -55.23
CA GLU A 4 -17.76 6.88 -54.01
C GLU A 4 -18.27 5.87 -52.97
N VAL A 5 -17.48 4.83 -52.73
CA VAL A 5 -17.70 3.88 -51.64
C VAL A 5 -17.24 4.52 -50.33
N ASN A 6 -18.19 5.06 -49.58
CA ASN A 6 -17.97 5.50 -48.20
C ASN A 6 -17.80 4.28 -47.28
N ILE A 7 -16.56 3.97 -46.92
CA ILE A 7 -16.25 2.96 -45.91
C ILE A 7 -16.39 3.61 -44.53
N VAL A 8 -17.56 3.41 -43.91
CA VAL A 8 -17.80 3.73 -42.50
C VAL A 8 -17.11 2.66 -41.66
N ILE A 9 -15.89 2.94 -41.19
CA ILE A 9 -15.20 2.07 -40.22
C ILE A 9 -15.81 2.33 -38.83
N SER A 10 -16.81 1.55 -38.45
CA SER A 10 -17.31 1.56 -37.06
C SER A 10 -16.28 0.88 -36.15
N HIS A 11 -15.52 1.66 -35.38
CA HIS A 11 -14.74 1.15 -34.25
C HIS A 11 -15.70 0.73 -33.12
N GLN A 12 -16.23 -0.48 -33.20
CA GLN A 12 -16.86 -1.11 -32.05
C GLN A 12 -15.74 -1.46 -31.05
N ASN A 13 -15.59 -0.62 -30.02
CA ASN A 13 -14.86 -0.98 -28.81
C ASN A 13 -15.59 -2.17 -28.19
N THR A 14 -15.10 -3.38 -28.41
CA THR A 14 -15.48 -4.55 -27.62
C THR A 14 -15.05 -4.27 -26.18
N VAL A 15 -16.00 -3.80 -25.38
CA VAL A 15 -15.83 -3.65 -23.93
C VAL A 15 -15.70 -5.07 -23.38
N VAL A 16 -14.47 -5.55 -23.25
CA VAL A 16 -14.19 -6.77 -22.49
C VAL A 16 -14.65 -6.46 -21.07
N ASN A 17 -15.71 -7.14 -20.64
CA ASN A 17 -16.32 -6.93 -19.33
C ASN A 17 -15.36 -7.47 -18.26
N ARG A 18 -14.43 -6.63 -17.81
CA ARG A 18 -13.47 -6.97 -16.77
C ARG A 18 -14.18 -6.90 -15.42
N SER A 19 -14.15 -8.01 -14.68
CA SER A 19 -14.62 -8.01 -13.31
C SER A 19 -13.70 -7.16 -12.44
N PHE A 20 -14.30 -6.35 -11.57
CA PHE A 20 -13.57 -5.69 -10.50
C PHE A 20 -12.91 -6.75 -9.60
N PRO A 21 -11.64 -6.60 -9.18
CA PRO A 21 -10.96 -7.61 -8.38
C PRO A 21 -11.65 -7.81 -7.01
N ALA A 22 -12.09 -9.04 -6.73
CA ALA A 22 -12.82 -9.34 -5.50
C ALA A 22 -11.98 -9.09 -4.23
N ASN A 23 -10.65 -9.26 -4.33
CA ASN A 23 -9.74 -9.08 -3.20
C ASN A 23 -9.52 -7.61 -2.78
N TYR A 24 -10.01 -6.62 -3.53
CA TYR A 24 -9.82 -5.21 -3.14
C TYR A 24 -10.56 -4.86 -1.85
N HIS A 25 -11.72 -5.49 -1.59
CA HIS A 25 -12.41 -5.36 -0.32
C HIS A 25 -11.56 -5.95 0.83
N ASP A 26 -10.97 -7.13 0.61
CA ASP A 26 -10.13 -7.77 1.62
C ASP A 26 -8.84 -6.98 1.88
N LEU A 27 -8.20 -6.42 0.84
CA LEU A 27 -7.05 -5.52 0.99
C LEU A 27 -7.40 -4.25 1.79
N ARG A 28 -8.58 -3.63 1.55
CA ARG A 28 -9.08 -2.51 2.36
C ARG A 28 -9.26 -2.88 3.82
N ARG A 29 -9.86 -4.05 4.06
CA ARG A 29 -10.02 -4.59 5.42
C ARG A 29 -8.67 -4.81 6.08
N VAL A 30 -7.75 -5.53 5.43
CA VAL A 30 -6.42 -5.85 6.00
C VAL A 30 -5.62 -4.59 6.26
N SER A 31 -5.56 -3.65 5.32
CA SER A 31 -4.83 -2.39 5.50
C SER A 31 -5.42 -1.51 6.60
N SER A 32 -6.75 -1.38 6.69
CA SER A 32 -7.40 -0.60 7.78
C SER A 32 -7.17 -1.24 9.14
N THR A 33 -7.25 -2.56 9.18
CA THR A 33 -7.00 -3.38 10.37
C THR A 33 -5.54 -3.25 10.82
N LEU A 34 -4.59 -3.34 9.88
CA LEU A 34 -3.17 -3.12 10.11
C LEU A 34 -2.92 -1.70 10.63
N TYR A 35 -3.52 -0.68 10.03
CA TYR A 35 -3.40 0.70 10.49
C TYR A 35 -3.86 0.85 11.94
N SER A 36 -5.05 0.33 12.25
CA SER A 36 -5.62 0.39 13.59
C SER A 36 -4.73 -0.32 14.61
N MET A 37 -4.24 -1.51 14.29
CA MET A 37 -3.30 -2.26 15.12
C MET A 37 -2.00 -1.46 15.38
N LEU A 38 -1.40 -0.89 14.33
CA LEU A 38 -0.19 -0.09 14.45
C LEU A 38 -0.39 1.15 15.34
N HIS A 39 -1.55 1.79 15.32
CA HIS A 39 -1.76 3.04 16.09
C HIS A 39 -2.30 2.80 17.51
N HIS A 40 -3.04 1.72 17.75
CA HIS A 40 -3.73 1.49 19.02
C HIS A 40 -3.11 0.40 19.90
N GLN A 41 -2.36 -0.53 19.30
CA GLN A 41 -1.85 -1.72 20.00
C GLN A 41 -0.34 -1.84 19.94
N TRP A 42 0.31 -1.09 19.06
CA TRP A 42 1.76 -1.13 18.93
C TRP A 42 2.43 -0.50 20.15
N ALA A 43 3.40 -1.21 20.72
CA ALA A 43 4.19 -0.74 21.85
C ALA A 43 5.66 -1.19 21.75
N CYS A 44 6.53 -0.32 22.25
CA CYS A 44 7.96 -0.45 22.29
C CYS A 44 8.44 0.39 23.47
N LEU A 45 9.10 -0.34 24.34
CA LEU A 45 9.73 0.16 25.54
C LEU A 45 11.21 0.44 25.29
N ASP A 46 11.68 0.34 24.04
CA ASP A 46 13.04 0.63 23.68
C ASP A 46 13.25 2.15 23.63
N THR A 47 13.83 2.69 24.70
CA THR A 47 14.12 4.12 24.82
C THR A 47 15.16 4.62 23.82
N SER A 48 15.86 3.72 23.12
CA SER A 48 16.75 4.10 22.02
C SER A 48 15.98 4.43 20.74
N HIS A 49 14.68 4.12 20.65
CA HIS A 49 13.86 4.47 19.50
C HIS A 49 13.21 5.84 19.73
N ALA A 50 13.43 6.76 18.80
CA ALA A 50 12.83 8.09 18.80
C ALA A 50 11.44 8.10 18.15
N ARG A 51 11.31 7.40 17.02
CA ARG A 51 10.14 7.45 16.15
C ARG A 51 9.95 6.11 15.45
N HIS A 52 8.71 5.82 15.07
CA HIS A 52 8.37 4.68 14.23
C HIS A 52 7.58 5.17 13.02
N THR A 53 7.77 4.51 11.90
CA THR A 53 7.10 4.82 10.64
C THR A 53 6.65 3.53 9.98
N ALA A 54 5.41 3.51 9.50
CA ALA A 54 4.90 2.43 8.67
C ALA A 54 4.64 2.97 7.26
N GLN A 55 5.06 2.21 6.25
CA GLN A 55 5.03 2.60 4.85
C GLN A 55 4.31 1.53 4.03
N LEU A 56 3.06 1.78 3.65
CA LEU A 56 2.25 0.84 2.87
C LEU A 56 2.68 0.89 1.39
N LEU A 57 3.12 -0.23 0.82
CA LEU A 57 3.54 -0.30 -0.57
C LEU A 57 2.34 -0.27 -1.53
N LEU A 58 2.37 0.56 -2.57
CA LEU A 58 1.22 0.68 -3.50
C LEU A 58 1.02 -0.60 -4.36
N ARG A 59 2.10 -1.36 -4.58
CA ARG A 59 2.11 -2.55 -5.45
C ARG A 59 1.55 -3.81 -4.77
N SER A 60 1.14 -3.76 -3.49
CA SER A 60 0.63 -4.93 -2.78
C SER A 60 -0.59 -5.58 -3.43
N GLY A 61 -0.79 -6.89 -3.23
CA GLY A 61 -1.97 -7.63 -3.70
C GLY A 61 -1.93 -8.00 -5.19
N ARG A 62 -0.74 -8.20 -5.78
CA ARG A 62 -0.61 -8.75 -7.13
C ARG A 62 -0.92 -10.26 -7.07
N HIS A 63 -2.08 -10.66 -7.62
CA HIS A 63 -2.57 -12.04 -7.76
C HIS A 63 -3.44 -12.61 -6.64
N GLY A 64 -4.64 -12.08 -6.45
CA GLY A 64 -5.71 -12.74 -5.68
C GLY A 64 -5.43 -12.90 -4.17
N ASP A 65 -4.21 -12.59 -3.75
CA ASP A 65 -3.81 -12.54 -2.36
C ASP A 65 -4.44 -11.31 -1.69
N SER A 66 -4.91 -11.53 -0.47
CA SER A 66 -5.48 -10.50 0.41
C SER A 66 -4.43 -9.98 1.39
N SER A 67 -3.15 -10.06 1.01
CA SER A 67 -2.04 -9.57 1.80
C SER A 67 -1.64 -8.15 1.42
N VAL A 68 -1.23 -7.39 2.43
CA VAL A 68 -0.66 -6.05 2.25
C VAL A 68 0.82 -6.11 2.58
N GLU A 69 1.63 -5.46 1.75
CA GLU A 69 3.08 -5.37 1.94
C GLU A 69 3.39 -3.96 2.43
N PHE A 70 4.19 -3.86 3.47
CA PHE A 70 4.54 -2.59 4.07
C PHE A 70 5.95 -2.66 4.63
N LEU A 71 6.56 -1.50 4.83
CA LEU A 71 7.83 -1.38 5.52
C LEU A 71 7.55 -0.82 6.92
N PHE A 72 8.22 -1.37 7.90
CA PHE A 72 8.18 -0.89 9.27
C PHE A 72 9.57 -0.42 9.67
N GLY A 73 9.68 0.87 9.97
CA GLY A 73 10.92 1.54 10.32
C GLY A 73 10.90 2.12 11.73
N TYR A 74 12.07 2.26 12.32
CA TYR A 74 12.28 3.06 13.54
C TYR A 74 13.52 3.94 13.41
N GLU A 75 13.50 5.10 14.03
CA GLU A 75 14.65 6.02 14.11
C GLU A 75 15.30 5.96 15.49
N THR A 76 16.62 6.15 15.58
CA THR A 76 17.33 6.28 16.87
C THR A 76 17.90 7.70 17.03
N PRO A 77 17.84 8.32 18.23
CA PRO A 77 18.37 9.67 18.44
C PRO A 77 19.88 9.79 18.17
N ALA A 78 20.62 8.68 18.30
CA ALA A 78 22.07 8.66 18.11
C ALA A 78 22.47 8.79 16.64
N SER A 79 21.55 8.59 15.70
CA SER A 79 21.82 8.78 14.28
C SER A 79 21.25 10.08 13.77
N TYR A 80 22.15 11.02 13.48
CA TYR A 80 21.82 12.20 12.66
C TYR A 80 21.43 11.85 11.21
N ASP A 81 21.52 10.57 10.83
CA ASP A 81 21.15 10.04 9.54
C ASP A 81 20.06 8.96 9.71
N PHE A 82 18.92 9.16 9.04
CA PHE A 82 17.78 8.23 9.00
C PHE A 82 18.20 6.79 8.62
N ARG A 83 19.37 6.65 7.97
CA ARG A 83 19.98 5.36 7.57
C ARG A 83 20.35 4.41 8.71
N SER A 84 20.44 4.87 9.95
CA SER A 84 20.83 3.99 11.07
C SER A 84 19.64 3.30 11.73
N GLY A 85 18.42 3.69 11.37
CA GLY A 85 17.19 3.00 11.73
C GLY A 85 17.04 1.67 11.02
N GLY A 86 16.48 0.67 11.70
CA GLY A 86 16.13 -0.60 11.05
C GLY A 86 14.83 -0.43 10.25
N ILE A 87 14.88 -0.68 8.94
CA ILE A 87 13.68 -0.82 8.09
C ILE A 87 13.46 -2.31 7.84
N MET A 88 12.24 -2.77 8.12
CA MET A 88 11.85 -4.16 7.98
C MET A 88 10.73 -4.27 6.94
N PRO A 89 10.95 -4.94 5.81
CA PRO A 89 9.88 -5.25 4.88
C PRO A 89 9.03 -6.40 5.42
N LEU A 90 7.72 -6.17 5.49
CA LEU A 90 6.76 -7.05 6.13
C LEU A 90 5.54 -7.27 5.24
N ARG A 91 4.97 -8.46 5.33
CA ARG A 91 3.67 -8.80 4.74
C ARG A 91 2.67 -9.05 5.87
N ALA A 92 1.53 -8.38 5.82
CA ALA A 92 0.43 -8.62 6.73
C ALA A 92 -0.71 -9.36 6.02
N THR A 93 -1.23 -10.40 6.66
CA THR A 93 -2.41 -11.15 6.22
C THR A 93 -3.47 -11.17 7.32
N CYS A 94 -4.76 -11.10 6.93
CA CYS A 94 -5.87 -11.36 7.84
C CYS A 94 -6.21 -12.84 7.83
N LYS A 95 -6.24 -13.47 8.99
CA LYS A 95 -6.92 -14.76 9.21
C LYS A 95 -8.15 -14.52 10.07
N GLN A 96 -9.24 -15.23 9.78
CA GLN A 96 -10.25 -15.39 10.83
C GLN A 96 -9.63 -16.26 11.90
N PRO A 97 -9.68 -15.87 13.19
CA PRO A 97 -9.35 -16.81 14.24
C PRO A 97 -10.23 -18.03 13.99
N LYS A 98 -9.63 -19.21 13.75
CA LYS A 98 -10.36 -20.46 13.95
C LYS A 98 -10.98 -20.26 15.33
N GLN A 99 -12.32 -20.23 15.41
CA GLN A 99 -13.02 -20.00 16.68
C GLN A 99 -12.28 -20.81 17.73
N PHE A 100 -11.97 -20.20 18.87
CA PHE A 100 -11.29 -20.85 19.99
C PHE A 100 -12.10 -22.08 20.44
N GLU A 101 -12.07 -23.13 19.64
CA GLU A 101 -12.85 -24.33 19.80
C GLU A 101 -11.99 -25.21 20.70
N ASN A 102 -12.18 -24.98 22.00
CA ASN A 102 -11.88 -25.94 23.05
C ASN A 102 -10.39 -26.32 23.19
N GLN A 103 -9.49 -25.35 23.36
CA GLN A 103 -8.40 -25.63 24.30
C GLN A 103 -8.97 -25.45 25.71
N PRO A 104 -9.13 -26.53 26.51
CA PRO A 104 -9.55 -26.38 27.88
C PRO A 104 -8.55 -25.45 28.56
N ALA A 105 -9.06 -24.43 29.27
CA ALA A 105 -8.22 -23.59 30.11
C ALA A 105 -7.32 -24.52 30.93
N VAL A 106 -6.00 -24.43 30.71
CA VAL A 106 -5.02 -25.10 31.56
C VAL A 106 -5.24 -24.52 32.94
N THR A 107 -6.02 -25.24 33.73
CA THR A 107 -6.30 -24.90 35.11
C THR A 107 -5.01 -25.18 35.83
N ILE A 108 -4.18 -24.14 36.02
CA ILE A 108 -3.00 -24.25 36.87
C ILE A 108 -3.55 -24.50 38.28
N PRO A 109 -3.32 -25.68 38.88
CA PRO A 109 -3.81 -25.93 40.23
C PRO A 109 -3.10 -24.97 41.19
N PRO A 110 -3.84 -24.23 42.04
CA PRO A 110 -3.24 -23.41 43.07
C PRO A 110 -2.83 -24.37 44.19
N ASN A 111 -1.61 -24.91 44.13
CA ASN A 111 -0.80 -25.37 45.26
C ASN A 111 0.29 -26.34 44.79
N LEU A 112 1.49 -25.84 44.46
CA LEU A 112 2.73 -26.60 44.63
C LEU A 112 3.86 -25.63 45.01
N LEU A 113 4.09 -25.50 46.32
CA LEU A 113 5.38 -25.10 46.89
C LEU A 113 6.32 -26.33 46.95
N PRO A 114 7.63 -26.14 47.17
CA PRO A 114 8.67 -26.92 46.50
C PRO A 114 9.10 -28.14 47.28
N GLY A 115 9.47 -29.18 46.52
CA GLY A 115 10.23 -30.30 47.02
C GLY A 115 9.67 -31.61 46.50
N ILE A 116 10.25 -32.13 45.41
CA ILE A 116 10.43 -33.56 45.18
C ILE A 116 11.66 -33.76 44.29
N THR A 117 12.44 -34.72 44.76
CA THR A 117 13.70 -35.27 44.27
C THR A 117 13.56 -35.94 42.90
N PHE A 118 14.60 -35.84 42.07
CA PHE A 118 14.70 -36.54 40.79
C PHE A 118 14.74 -38.07 40.98
N ALA A 119 13.88 -38.78 40.24
CA ALA A 119 14.03 -40.20 39.94
C ALA A 119 14.08 -40.41 38.42
N GLN A 120 14.96 -41.31 38.00
CA GLN A 120 15.33 -41.65 36.62
C GLN A 120 14.23 -42.39 35.83
N PRO A 121 14.35 -42.45 34.48
CA PRO A 121 13.27 -42.86 33.59
C PRO A 121 13.17 -44.38 33.44
N GLY A 122 11.94 -44.89 33.56
CA GLY A 122 11.56 -46.24 33.15
C GLY A 122 10.90 -46.21 31.77
N ASN A 123 11.51 -46.91 30.82
CA ASN A 123 10.93 -47.22 29.51
C ASN A 123 9.69 -48.10 29.65
N THR A 124 8.57 -47.72 29.04
CA THR A 124 7.67 -48.67 28.37
C THR A 124 6.94 -47.96 27.24
N SER A 125 7.16 -48.49 26.03
CA SER A 125 6.47 -48.17 24.79
C SER A 125 5.11 -48.85 24.78
N ASP A 126 4.06 -48.13 24.37
CA ASP A 126 2.94 -48.65 23.59
C ASP A 126 2.03 -47.48 23.19
N THR A 127 2.32 -46.88 22.03
CA THR A 127 1.41 -45.93 21.35
C THR A 127 0.79 -46.62 20.13
N PRO A 128 -0.55 -46.57 19.96
CA PRO A 128 -1.21 -47.14 18.80
C PRO A 128 -0.89 -46.36 17.51
N PRO A 129 -1.05 -46.99 16.33
CA PRO A 129 -0.68 -46.38 15.05
C PRO A 129 -1.54 -45.14 14.77
N TYR A 130 -0.88 -43.99 14.75
CA TYR A 130 -1.43 -42.71 14.28
C TYR A 130 -1.57 -42.78 12.75
N PHE A 131 -2.81 -42.67 12.25
CA PHE A 131 -3.07 -42.42 10.84
C PHE A 131 -2.91 -40.92 10.60
N PRO A 132 -1.98 -40.46 9.75
CA PRO A 132 -1.90 -39.06 9.37
C PRO A 132 -3.12 -38.76 8.50
N GLY A 133 -4.08 -37.99 9.04
CA GLY A 133 -5.00 -37.25 8.21
C GLY A 133 -4.22 -36.18 7.44
N ASP A 134 -4.65 -35.88 6.21
CA ASP A 134 -4.13 -34.79 5.36
C ASP A 134 -4.50 -33.39 5.92
N ASP A 135 -4.42 -33.21 7.24
CA ASP A 135 -4.49 -31.89 7.84
C ASP A 135 -3.13 -31.23 7.56
N GLU A 136 -3.11 -30.28 6.63
CA GLU A 136 -1.94 -29.41 6.43
C GLU A 136 -1.46 -28.94 7.81
N PRO A 137 -0.18 -29.14 8.15
CA PRO A 137 0.33 -28.82 9.47
C PRO A 137 -0.05 -27.38 9.79
N ASP A 138 -0.82 -27.18 10.87
CA ASP A 138 -1.31 -25.87 11.28
C ASP A 138 -0.16 -24.87 11.22
N GLU A 139 -0.21 -23.97 10.24
CA GLU A 139 0.82 -22.98 10.00
C GLU A 139 0.95 -22.16 11.29
N ILE A 140 2.09 -22.31 11.98
CA ILE A 140 2.33 -21.69 13.28
C ILE A 140 2.38 -20.17 13.06
N ASP A 141 1.37 -19.42 13.50
CA ASP A 141 1.26 -17.96 13.29
C ASP A 141 2.34 -17.12 14.03
N GLY A 142 3.27 -17.76 14.75
CA GLY A 142 4.28 -17.11 15.58
C GLY A 142 3.78 -16.75 16.99
N GLU A 143 4.44 -15.80 17.65
CA GLU A 143 4.03 -15.30 18.97
C GLU A 143 3.01 -14.14 18.87
N ASN A 144 2.18 -13.98 19.90
CA ASN A 144 1.27 -12.83 19.99
C ASN A 144 2.05 -11.57 20.35
N LEU A 145 2.16 -10.63 19.41
CA LEU A 145 2.99 -9.43 19.56
C LEU A 145 2.48 -8.48 20.66
N VAL A 146 1.19 -8.56 21.04
CA VAL A 146 0.61 -7.73 22.12
C VAL A 146 1.04 -8.26 23.49
N THR A 147 1.23 -9.57 23.64
CA THR A 147 1.67 -10.17 24.91
C THR A 147 3.20 -10.15 25.07
N THR A 148 3.94 -9.86 24.01
CA THR A 148 5.41 -9.76 24.00
C THR A 148 5.91 -8.50 24.73
N ALA A 149 5.81 -8.50 26.07
CA ALA A 149 6.49 -7.62 27.03
C ALA A 149 6.71 -6.14 26.63
N GLY A 150 5.81 -5.55 25.83
CA GLY A 150 5.91 -4.18 25.34
C GLY A 150 7.10 -3.87 24.43
N ASN A 151 7.72 -4.83 23.74
CA ASN A 151 8.78 -4.53 22.75
C ASN A 151 8.51 -5.20 21.39
N CYS A 152 7.40 -4.83 20.76
CA CYS A 152 6.97 -5.40 19.47
C CYS A 152 8.05 -5.19 18.38
N CYS A 153 8.63 -3.99 18.29
CA CYS A 153 9.66 -3.71 17.28
C CYS A 153 10.94 -4.51 17.50
N GLY A 154 11.40 -4.64 18.76
CA GLY A 154 12.59 -5.43 19.08
C GLY A 154 12.37 -6.94 18.84
N HIS A 155 11.14 -7.43 19.06
CA HIS A 155 10.77 -8.79 18.71
C HIS A 155 10.78 -9.01 17.20
N LEU A 156 10.15 -8.12 16.42
CA LEU A 156 10.18 -8.21 14.97
C LEU A 156 11.61 -8.13 14.41
N ASP A 157 12.44 -7.18 14.88
CA ASP A 157 13.82 -7.05 14.40
C ASP A 157 14.65 -8.29 14.74
N ARG A 158 14.51 -8.83 15.96
CA ARG A 158 15.20 -10.06 16.36
C ARG A 158 14.79 -11.25 15.50
N ASN A 159 13.49 -11.46 15.30
CA ASN A 159 13.00 -12.60 14.51
C ASN A 159 13.34 -12.45 13.04
N ASN A 160 13.25 -11.22 12.51
CA ASN A 160 13.64 -10.94 11.13
C ASN A 160 15.13 -11.23 10.89
N ARG A 161 16.01 -10.87 11.84
CA ARG A 161 17.44 -11.20 11.77
C ARG A 161 17.73 -12.68 11.97
N ALA A 162 17.01 -13.33 12.89
CA ALA A 162 17.21 -14.75 13.20
C ALA A 162 16.79 -15.66 12.03
N ASN A 163 15.77 -15.25 11.28
CA ASN A 163 15.25 -16.01 10.15
C ASN A 163 16.11 -15.86 8.88
N GLY A 164 17.08 -14.93 8.84
CA GLY A 164 17.95 -14.73 7.69
C GLY A 164 17.16 -14.50 6.40
N ASP A 165 17.48 -15.26 5.34
CA ASP A 165 16.83 -15.17 4.02
C ASP A 165 15.52 -15.98 3.93
N ALA A 166 15.00 -16.49 5.04
CA ALA A 166 13.81 -17.32 5.01
C ALA A 166 12.54 -16.45 4.90
N ILE A 167 12.14 -16.21 3.65
CA ILE A 167 10.97 -15.40 3.27
C ILE A 167 9.67 -16.10 3.69
N ASN A 168 8.65 -15.32 4.05
CA ASN A 168 7.30 -15.77 4.45
C ASN A 168 7.19 -16.49 5.80
N LEU A 169 8.25 -16.53 6.62
CA LEU A 169 8.13 -17.01 8.00
C LEU A 169 7.28 -16.04 8.82
N PRO A 170 6.29 -16.55 9.58
CA PRO A 170 5.52 -15.74 10.51
C PRO A 170 6.44 -15.23 11.62
N LEU A 171 6.51 -13.90 11.74
CA LEU A 171 7.26 -13.20 12.76
C LEU A 171 6.45 -13.01 14.04
N GLY A 172 5.13 -13.14 13.94
CA GLY A 172 4.18 -13.01 15.03
C GLY A 172 2.80 -12.56 14.51
N TYR A 173 1.84 -12.49 15.42
CA TYR A 173 0.48 -12.09 15.12
C TYR A 173 -0.10 -11.14 16.15
N VAL A 174 -1.20 -10.49 15.77
CA VAL A 174 -2.03 -9.68 16.67
C VAL A 174 -3.49 -10.07 16.49
N ASP A 175 -4.14 -10.41 17.61
CA ASP A 175 -5.59 -10.63 17.64
C ASP A 175 -6.31 -9.31 17.86
N LEU A 176 -7.37 -9.10 17.09
CA LEU A 176 -8.27 -7.95 17.16
C LEU A 176 -9.66 -8.46 17.53
N PRO A 177 -9.95 -8.61 18.85
CA PRO A 177 -11.16 -9.28 19.32
C PRO A 177 -12.44 -8.59 18.86
N LYS A 178 -12.41 -7.26 18.70
CA LYS A 178 -13.56 -6.47 18.24
C LYS A 178 -14.02 -6.86 16.83
N ASP A 179 -13.06 -7.17 15.96
CA ASP A 179 -13.31 -7.45 14.55
C ASP A 179 -13.32 -8.95 14.25
N ASN A 180 -13.01 -9.79 15.26
CA ASN A 180 -12.76 -11.23 15.12
C ASN A 180 -11.78 -11.51 13.97
N VAL A 181 -10.64 -10.80 13.99
CA VAL A 181 -9.57 -10.91 12.99
C VAL A 181 -8.24 -11.12 13.69
N ARG A 182 -7.39 -11.96 13.10
CA ARG A 182 -5.97 -12.07 13.41
C ARG A 182 -5.14 -11.48 12.27
N ILE A 183 -4.26 -10.55 12.58
CA ILE A 183 -3.22 -10.08 11.65
C ILE A 183 -1.96 -10.90 11.88
N VAL A 184 -1.50 -11.61 10.86
CA VAL A 184 -0.22 -12.34 10.89
C VAL A 184 0.81 -11.52 10.11
N LEU A 185 1.95 -11.26 10.73
CA LEU A 185 3.07 -10.56 10.10
C LEU A 185 4.12 -11.57 9.65
N LYS A 186 4.55 -11.46 8.39
CA LYS A 186 5.58 -12.32 7.78
C LYS A 186 6.72 -11.47 7.27
N ALA A 187 7.94 -12.00 7.32
CA ALA A 187 9.10 -11.36 6.71
C ALA A 187 8.97 -11.37 5.17
N LEU A 188 9.31 -10.24 4.55
CA LEU A 188 9.50 -10.12 3.10
C LEU A 188 10.99 -10.10 2.75
N GLU A 189 11.29 -10.33 1.48
CA GLU A 189 12.65 -10.20 0.96
C GLU A 189 13.18 -8.78 1.17
N HIS A 190 14.43 -8.69 1.63
CA HIS A 190 15.05 -7.41 1.88
C HIS A 190 15.51 -6.77 0.57
N ASP A 191 14.87 -5.67 0.19
CA ASP A 191 15.35 -4.83 -0.91
C ASP A 191 16.38 -3.83 -0.38
N ALA A 192 17.58 -3.79 -0.97
CA ALA A 192 18.61 -2.83 -0.58
C ALA A 192 18.15 -1.37 -0.78
N ARG A 193 17.21 -1.12 -1.71
CA ARG A 193 16.67 0.20 -2.00
C ARG A 193 15.93 0.82 -0.81
N PHE A 194 15.40 0.01 0.11
CA PHE A 194 14.68 0.54 1.28
C PHE A 194 15.58 1.30 2.27
N LYS A 195 16.90 1.19 2.17
CA LYS A 195 17.85 1.96 3.01
C LYS A 195 18.14 3.37 2.50
N CYS A 196 17.49 3.77 1.41
CA CYS A 196 17.75 5.04 0.75
C CYS A 196 16.89 6.17 1.33
N HIS A 197 17.07 7.41 0.84
CA HIS A 197 16.32 8.55 1.36
C HIS A 197 14.91 8.58 0.77
N GLN A 198 13.90 8.74 1.61
CA GLN A 198 12.52 8.86 1.15
C GLN A 198 12.29 10.24 0.52
N GLN A 199 11.72 10.30 -0.69
CA GLN A 199 11.31 11.53 -1.36
C GLN A 199 9.83 11.44 -1.74
N PRO A 200 9.05 12.56 -1.67
CA PRO A 200 7.71 12.60 -2.23
C PRO A 200 7.77 12.46 -3.75
N LEU A 201 6.73 11.91 -4.37
CA LEU A 201 6.69 11.71 -5.81
C LEU A 201 6.67 13.04 -6.58
N SER A 202 6.14 14.11 -5.98
CA SER A 202 6.19 15.46 -6.53
C SER A 202 7.62 15.95 -6.78
N TRP A 203 8.58 15.57 -5.93
CA TRP A 203 10.00 15.91 -6.09
C TRP A 203 10.60 15.33 -7.38
N ALA A 204 10.14 14.16 -7.83
CA ALA A 204 10.62 13.57 -9.08
C ALA A 204 10.27 14.41 -10.32
N LEU A 205 9.23 15.25 -10.24
CA LEU A 205 8.79 16.12 -11.33
C LEU A 205 9.68 17.37 -11.52
N ASP A 206 10.56 17.67 -10.57
CA ASP A 206 11.50 18.78 -10.67
C ASP A 206 12.70 18.44 -11.60
N PHE A 207 12.85 17.17 -11.97
CA PHE A 207 13.89 16.70 -12.88
C PHE A 207 13.44 16.72 -14.34
N PRO A 208 14.34 17.01 -15.30
CA PRO A 208 13.99 16.99 -16.72
C PRO A 208 13.47 15.60 -17.15
N LEU A 209 12.34 15.59 -17.87
CA LEU A 209 11.60 14.39 -18.23
C LEU A 209 12.48 13.27 -18.81
N TYR A 210 13.26 13.56 -19.86
CA TYR A 210 14.01 12.54 -20.60
C TYR A 210 15.24 12.01 -19.85
N THR A 211 15.67 12.70 -18.80
CA THR A 211 16.75 12.23 -17.91
C THR A 211 16.19 11.51 -16.69
N ALA A 212 14.88 11.63 -16.44
CA ALA A 212 14.25 11.16 -15.22
C ALA A 212 13.47 9.86 -15.43
N VAL A 213 12.61 9.79 -16.46
CA VAL A 213 11.69 8.65 -16.65
C VAL A 213 11.29 8.43 -18.12
N SER A 214 11.01 7.19 -18.47
CA SER A 214 10.43 6.82 -19.77
C SER A 214 8.91 7.01 -19.82
N ASP A 215 8.31 6.91 -21.00
CA ASP A 215 6.85 6.84 -21.17
C ASP A 215 6.26 5.62 -20.44
N SER A 216 6.97 4.48 -20.50
CA SER A 216 6.61 3.23 -19.83
C SER A 216 6.53 3.41 -18.32
N ASP A 217 7.50 4.12 -17.73
CA ASP A 217 7.53 4.43 -16.30
C ASP A 217 6.36 5.33 -15.92
N ARG A 218 6.12 6.42 -16.67
CA ARG A 218 4.99 7.33 -16.43
C ARG A 218 3.64 6.62 -16.44
N ILE A 219 3.44 5.69 -17.37
CA ILE A 219 2.23 4.86 -17.45
C ILE A 219 2.16 3.91 -16.25
N THR A 220 3.28 3.32 -15.84
CA THR A 220 3.37 2.41 -14.70
C THR A 220 3.08 3.11 -13.37
N ILE A 221 3.62 4.31 -13.14
CA ILE A 221 3.32 5.14 -11.97
C ILE A 221 1.82 5.46 -11.95
N ALA A 222 1.26 5.96 -13.06
CA ALA A 222 -0.16 6.28 -13.15
C ALA A 222 -1.05 5.05 -12.85
N LEU A 223 -0.70 3.89 -13.39
CA LEU A 223 -1.40 2.64 -13.14
C LEU A 223 -1.35 2.26 -11.65
N ASN A 224 -0.18 2.33 -11.03
CA ASN A 224 0.00 2.03 -9.60
C ASN A 224 -0.84 2.98 -8.72
N LEU A 225 -0.88 4.28 -9.04
CA LEU A 225 -1.70 5.26 -8.30
C LEU A 225 -3.19 4.96 -8.40
N VAL A 226 -3.71 4.70 -9.61
CA VAL A 226 -5.13 4.40 -9.80
C VAL A 226 -5.51 3.12 -9.06
N GLN A 227 -4.68 2.08 -9.15
CA GLN A 227 -4.91 0.84 -8.41
C GLN A 227 -4.84 1.06 -6.90
N ALA A 228 -3.88 1.86 -6.40
CA ALA A 228 -3.76 2.18 -4.99
C ALA A 228 -4.98 2.93 -4.45
N VAL A 229 -5.50 3.92 -5.18
CA VAL A 229 -6.74 4.62 -4.81
C VAL A 229 -7.90 3.61 -4.71
N LEU A 230 -8.10 2.77 -5.72
CA LEU A 230 -9.17 1.76 -5.66
C LEU A 230 -9.00 0.76 -4.50
N LYS A 231 -7.75 0.44 -4.13
CA LYS A 231 -7.42 -0.46 -3.01
C LYS A 231 -7.50 0.20 -1.63
N PHE A 232 -7.29 1.52 -1.51
CA PHE A 232 -6.98 2.12 -0.21
C PHE A 232 -7.71 3.44 0.10
N HIS A 233 -8.53 3.98 -0.82
CA HIS A 233 -9.19 5.30 -0.67
C HIS A 233 -9.99 5.50 0.62
N SER A 234 -10.58 4.44 1.17
CA SER A 234 -11.36 4.49 2.42
C SER A 234 -10.65 3.92 3.63
N THR A 235 -9.34 3.75 3.51
CA THR A 235 -8.48 3.32 4.60
C THR A 235 -7.81 4.55 5.19
N PRO A 236 -7.46 4.57 6.49
CA PRO A 236 -6.78 5.72 7.10
C PRO A 236 -5.41 6.06 6.49
N TRP A 237 -4.85 5.16 5.67
CA TRP A 237 -3.64 5.42 4.90
C TRP A 237 -3.86 6.52 3.85
N TRP A 238 -5.03 6.55 3.22
CA TRP A 238 -5.33 7.47 2.15
C TRP A 238 -6.12 8.66 2.67
N ARG A 239 -5.42 9.74 3.04
CA ARG A 239 -6.07 11.00 3.42
C ARG A 239 -6.59 11.70 2.17
N SER A 240 -7.83 12.21 2.19
CA SER A 240 -8.45 12.88 1.04
C SER A 240 -7.93 14.32 0.86
N THR A 241 -6.62 14.51 0.99
CA THR A 241 -5.98 15.81 0.87
C THR A 241 -5.56 16.07 -0.57
N GLY A 242 -5.68 17.32 -1.01
CA GLY A 242 -5.66 17.74 -2.43
C GLY A 242 -4.60 17.12 -3.35
N CYS A 243 -3.32 17.06 -2.98
CA CYS A 243 -2.23 16.61 -3.86
C CYS A 243 -1.82 15.14 -3.59
N VAL A 244 -2.21 14.23 -4.50
CA VAL A 244 -1.84 12.80 -4.41
C VAL A 244 -0.32 12.58 -4.48
N LEU A 245 0.40 13.42 -5.23
CA LEU A 245 1.85 13.26 -5.42
C LEU A 245 2.68 13.62 -4.18
N ASP A 246 2.13 14.39 -3.25
CA ASP A 246 2.79 14.71 -1.97
C ASP A 246 2.54 13.62 -0.92
N LEU A 247 1.41 12.91 -1.02
CA LEU A 247 1.08 11.79 -0.14
C LEU A 247 1.93 10.54 -0.44
N VAL A 248 2.26 10.34 -1.72
CA VAL A 248 2.98 9.15 -2.18
C VAL A 248 4.48 9.44 -2.23
N SER A 249 5.28 8.56 -1.64
CA SER A 249 6.74 8.67 -1.60
C SER A 249 7.41 7.47 -2.24
N PHE A 250 8.72 7.58 -2.51
CA PHE A 250 9.58 6.50 -2.98
C PHE A 250 10.96 6.62 -2.35
N PHE A 251 11.77 5.56 -2.40
CA PHE A 251 13.14 5.56 -1.89
C PHE A 251 14.12 5.96 -3.00
N SER A 252 14.82 7.07 -2.82
CA SER A 252 15.83 7.58 -3.74
C SER A 252 17.26 7.30 -3.22
N PRO A 253 18.11 6.64 -4.00
CA PRO A 253 19.49 6.26 -3.65
C PRO A 253 20.47 7.42 -3.43
N GLN A 254 20.13 8.66 -3.82
CA GLN A 254 21.05 9.78 -3.68
C GLN A 254 21.28 10.21 -2.22
N SER A 255 22.57 10.25 -1.86
CA SER A 255 23.11 11.09 -0.80
C SER A 255 23.60 12.41 -1.42
N PRO A 256 23.38 13.59 -0.80
CA PRO A 256 23.58 14.91 -1.43
C PRO A 256 25.04 15.37 -1.61
N ALA A 257 26.05 14.48 -1.55
CA ALA A 257 27.44 14.89 -1.70
C ALA A 257 28.29 13.85 -2.41
N ASN A 258 28.66 14.15 -3.66
CA ASN A 258 29.74 13.52 -4.44
C ASN A 258 29.48 12.12 -5.01
N THR A 259 28.73 12.02 -6.11
CA THR A 259 29.08 11.06 -7.17
C THR A 259 28.55 11.52 -8.52
N THR A 260 29.47 11.77 -9.45
CA THR A 260 29.26 12.12 -10.85
C THR A 260 28.86 10.92 -11.72
N SER A 261 28.13 9.94 -11.18
CA SER A 261 27.72 8.76 -11.94
C SER A 261 26.36 9.01 -12.60
N ASN A 262 26.36 9.00 -13.93
CA ASN A 262 25.19 9.05 -14.82
C ASN A 262 24.29 7.82 -14.64
N ASN A 263 23.51 7.76 -13.56
CA ASN A 263 22.58 6.66 -13.31
C ASN A 263 21.15 7.12 -13.60
N GLU A 264 20.79 7.22 -14.88
CA GLU A 264 19.38 7.36 -15.29
C GLU A 264 18.55 6.12 -14.87
N ASP A 265 19.19 4.95 -14.75
CA ASP A 265 18.59 3.70 -14.27
C ASP A 265 18.14 3.73 -12.80
N ASP A 266 18.58 4.73 -12.03
CA ASP A 266 18.37 4.78 -10.59
C ASP A 266 16.95 5.23 -10.22
N LEU A 267 16.40 6.22 -10.92
CA LEU A 267 15.07 6.76 -10.60
C LEU A 267 13.96 5.79 -11.02
N ALA A 268 14.03 5.22 -12.21
CA ALA A 268 13.06 4.21 -12.66
C ALA A 268 12.98 3.02 -11.68
N SER A 269 14.14 2.52 -11.25
CA SER A 269 14.23 1.48 -10.22
C SER A 269 13.68 1.96 -8.87
N SER A 270 13.86 3.22 -8.52
CA SER A 270 13.35 3.79 -7.26
C SER A 270 11.82 3.89 -7.25
N LEU A 271 11.20 4.15 -8.39
CA LEU A 271 9.73 4.29 -8.54
C LEU A 271 8.97 2.97 -8.36
N ASP A 272 9.65 1.83 -8.29
CA ASP A 272 9.03 0.56 -7.89
C ASP A 272 8.75 0.47 -6.39
N THR A 273 9.32 1.40 -5.61
CA THR A 273 9.18 1.45 -4.14
C THR A 273 8.11 2.43 -3.68
N LEU A 274 7.17 2.81 -4.55
CA LEU A 274 6.09 3.74 -4.22
C LEU A 274 5.31 3.27 -2.99
N HIS A 275 5.18 4.15 -2.00
CA HIS A 275 4.51 3.87 -0.73
C HIS A 275 3.81 5.09 -0.14
N ILE A 276 2.91 4.84 0.82
CA ILE A 276 2.27 5.86 1.65
C ILE A 276 2.78 5.70 3.08
N SER A 277 3.25 6.79 3.68
CA SER A 277 3.84 6.77 5.01
C SER A 277 2.86 7.27 6.06
N THR A 278 2.86 6.64 7.24
CA THR A 278 2.24 7.16 8.45
C THR A 278 3.22 7.06 9.61
N PRO A 279 3.35 8.09 10.46
CA PRO A 279 4.00 7.92 11.74
C PRO A 279 3.22 6.90 12.56
N VAL A 280 3.93 6.12 13.35
CA VAL A 280 3.34 5.23 14.36
C VAL A 280 3.63 5.88 15.70
N ASP A 281 2.70 6.75 16.12
CA ASP A 281 2.89 7.58 17.31
C ASP A 281 2.90 6.73 18.58
N TYR A 282 3.88 7.00 19.43
CA TYR A 282 3.89 6.50 20.81
C TYR A 282 3.00 7.40 21.65
N HIS A 283 1.84 6.89 22.07
CA HIS A 283 1.14 7.45 23.22
C HIS A 283 1.94 7.15 24.50
N HIS A 284 3.03 7.88 24.72
CA HIS A 284 3.62 7.98 26.05
C HIS A 284 2.70 8.86 26.90
N ASN A 285 1.67 8.26 27.52
CA ASN A 285 0.86 8.83 28.59
C ASN A 285 0.61 10.35 28.50
N GLN A 286 -0.10 10.83 27.47
CA GLN A 286 -0.79 12.11 27.57
C GLN A 286 -2.29 11.87 27.82
N PRO A 287 -2.78 12.01 29.06
CA PRO A 287 -4.20 11.79 29.38
C PRO A 287 -5.15 12.86 28.83
N ASN A 288 -4.65 13.90 28.16
CA ASN A 288 -5.40 15.11 27.81
C ASN A 288 -5.24 15.52 26.33
N ALA A 289 -5.06 14.58 25.41
CA ALA A 289 -5.23 14.89 23.99
C ALA A 289 -6.73 15.06 23.72
N SER A 290 -7.16 16.28 23.42
CA SER A 290 -8.52 16.56 22.95
C SER A 290 -8.92 15.62 21.81
N PRO A 291 -10.20 15.23 21.70
CA PRO A 291 -10.66 14.41 20.59
C PRO A 291 -10.27 15.06 19.24
N PRO A 292 -9.85 14.27 18.25
CA PRO A 292 -9.52 14.78 16.93
C PRO A 292 -10.76 15.51 16.37
N THR A 293 -10.59 16.78 16.02
CA THR A 293 -11.61 17.57 15.31
C THR A 293 -12.00 16.84 14.02
N PRO A 294 -13.30 16.59 13.74
CA PRO A 294 -13.76 16.13 12.41
C PRO A 294 -13.48 17.21 11.34
N PRO A 295 -13.43 16.84 10.04
CA PRO A 295 -12.21 17.00 9.24
C PRO A 295 -12.28 18.22 8.31
N GLU A 296 -11.15 18.93 8.19
CA GLU A 296 -10.95 19.96 7.14
C GLU A 296 -11.25 19.42 5.73
N ASP A 297 -11.09 18.09 5.53
CA ASP A 297 -11.29 17.42 4.24
C ASP A 297 -12.74 17.47 3.73
N ASP A 298 -13.75 17.36 4.60
CA ASP A 298 -15.16 17.41 4.19
C ASP A 298 -15.56 18.83 3.75
N GLU A 299 -15.00 19.85 4.41
CA GLU A 299 -15.19 21.25 4.04
C GLU A 299 -14.53 21.57 2.70
N ILE A 300 -13.32 21.05 2.46
CA ILE A 300 -12.60 21.20 1.18
C ILE A 300 -13.37 20.52 0.05
N ALA A 301 -13.84 19.29 0.27
CA ALA A 301 -14.61 18.54 -0.74
C ALA A 301 -15.90 19.28 -1.11
N LYS A 302 -16.66 19.73 -0.11
CA LYS A 302 -17.88 20.52 -0.32
C LYS A 302 -17.60 21.84 -1.04
N TRP A 303 -16.56 22.56 -0.63
CA TRP A 303 -16.16 23.80 -1.30
C TRP A 303 -15.78 23.57 -2.77
N ALA A 304 -15.05 22.49 -3.07
CA ALA A 304 -14.66 22.12 -4.42
C ALA A 304 -15.87 21.73 -5.29
N GLU A 305 -16.86 21.06 -4.71
CA GLU A 305 -18.13 20.76 -5.38
C GLU A 305 -18.89 22.06 -5.72
N GLU A 306 -19.12 22.91 -4.72
CA GLU A 306 -19.90 24.16 -4.86
C GLU A 306 -19.27 25.17 -5.82
N ASN A 307 -17.94 25.31 -5.80
CA ASN A 307 -17.25 26.36 -6.55
C ASN A 307 -16.68 25.88 -7.90
N HIS A 308 -16.42 24.59 -8.07
CA HIS A 308 -15.73 24.05 -9.24
C HIS A 308 -16.45 22.88 -9.93
N GLY A 309 -17.56 22.40 -9.34
CA GLY A 309 -18.30 21.24 -9.83
C GLY A 309 -17.49 19.94 -9.75
N ILE A 310 -16.57 19.85 -8.78
CA ILE A 310 -15.77 18.65 -8.56
C ILE A 310 -16.60 17.69 -7.71
N ARG A 311 -17.16 16.65 -8.34
CA ARG A 311 -18.12 15.73 -7.70
C ARG A 311 -17.47 14.68 -6.79
N ASN A 312 -16.20 14.35 -7.05
CA ASN A 312 -15.42 13.46 -6.22
C ASN A 312 -13.98 13.97 -6.16
N LEU A 313 -13.60 14.55 -5.01
CA LEU A 313 -12.29 15.17 -4.83
C LEU A 313 -11.15 14.17 -5.00
N THR A 314 -11.29 12.95 -4.47
CA THR A 314 -10.27 11.89 -4.59
C THR A 314 -10.01 11.51 -6.04
N LEU A 315 -11.06 11.30 -6.85
CA LEU A 315 -10.94 10.98 -8.28
C LEU A 315 -10.39 12.16 -9.08
N TYR A 316 -10.83 13.38 -8.76
CA TYR A 316 -10.30 14.59 -9.38
C TYR A 316 -8.80 14.77 -9.12
N SER A 317 -8.39 14.70 -7.85
CA SER A 317 -6.99 14.80 -7.43
C SER A 317 -6.12 13.71 -8.05
N LEU A 318 -6.63 12.48 -8.16
CA LEU A 318 -5.98 11.41 -8.92
C LEU A 318 -5.84 11.77 -10.41
N GLY A 319 -6.87 12.36 -11.01
CA GLY A 319 -6.83 12.87 -12.38
C GLY A 319 -5.78 13.97 -12.59
N VAL A 320 -5.63 14.88 -11.63
CA VAL A 320 -4.58 15.91 -11.61
C VAL A 320 -3.19 15.26 -11.50
N ALA A 321 -3.02 14.25 -10.65
CA ALA A 321 -1.77 13.51 -10.54
C ALA A 321 -1.40 12.82 -11.86
N LEU A 322 -2.36 12.21 -12.55
CA LEU A 322 -2.14 11.66 -13.90
C LEU A 322 -1.79 12.75 -14.91
N LEU A 323 -2.35 13.95 -14.81
CA LEU A 323 -1.99 15.07 -15.67
C LEU A 323 -0.55 15.54 -15.41
N GLN A 324 -0.17 15.68 -14.14
CA GLN A 324 1.18 16.07 -13.70
C GLN A 324 2.22 15.02 -14.11
N ILE A 325 1.99 13.73 -13.86
CA ILE A 325 2.86 12.63 -14.28
C ILE A 325 2.92 12.54 -15.79
N GLY A 326 1.77 12.67 -16.45
CA GLY A 326 1.69 12.66 -17.90
C GLY A 326 2.66 13.70 -18.44
N LEU A 327 2.35 14.98 -18.21
CA LEU A 327 3.12 16.14 -18.69
C LEU A 327 4.52 16.25 -18.07
N TRP A 328 4.78 15.51 -16.99
CA TRP A 328 5.96 15.64 -16.14
C TRP A 328 6.16 17.10 -15.68
N ASP A 329 5.09 17.66 -15.10
CA ASP A 329 4.97 19.08 -14.76
C ASP A 329 4.31 19.24 -13.38
N GLY A 330 5.13 19.44 -12.35
CA GLY A 330 4.68 19.66 -10.97
C GLY A 330 4.01 21.02 -10.74
N SER A 331 4.11 21.97 -11.68
CA SER A 331 3.51 23.31 -11.53
C SER A 331 2.00 23.34 -11.66
N VAL A 332 1.37 22.25 -12.12
CA VAL A 332 -0.08 22.16 -12.25
C VAL A 332 -0.71 22.05 -10.88
N SER A 333 -1.28 23.15 -10.38
CA SER A 333 -2.04 23.13 -9.13
C SER A 333 -3.39 22.44 -9.31
N TRP A 334 -3.77 21.58 -8.37
CA TRP A 334 -5.09 20.94 -8.33
C TRP A 334 -6.23 21.96 -8.19
N SER A 335 -5.96 23.10 -7.54
CA SER A 335 -6.96 24.16 -7.33
C SER A 335 -7.33 24.92 -8.61
N ASP A 336 -6.44 24.95 -9.62
CA ASP A 336 -6.70 25.62 -10.90
C ASP A 336 -7.41 24.68 -11.89
N HIS A 337 -8.68 24.41 -11.61
CA HIS A 337 -9.50 23.49 -12.41
C HIS A 337 -9.59 23.89 -13.89
N VAL A 338 -9.48 25.19 -14.22
CA VAL A 338 -9.49 25.70 -15.60
C VAL A 338 -8.21 25.28 -16.32
N GLN A 339 -7.05 25.49 -15.69
CA GLN A 339 -5.76 25.03 -16.24
C GLN A 339 -5.72 23.52 -16.35
N VAL A 340 -6.18 22.79 -15.33
CA VAL A 340 -6.22 21.33 -15.30
C VAL A 340 -6.99 20.82 -16.53
N ARG A 341 -8.24 21.25 -16.73
CA ARG A 341 -9.09 20.83 -17.87
C ARG A 341 -8.47 21.22 -19.22
N ARG A 342 -7.88 22.42 -19.32
CA ARG A 342 -7.20 22.88 -20.55
C ARG A 342 -5.98 22.05 -20.89
N LYS A 343 -5.14 21.74 -19.90
CA LYS A 343 -3.90 20.97 -20.07
C LYS A 343 -4.17 19.49 -20.36
N THR A 344 -5.33 18.93 -19.97
CA THR A 344 -5.70 17.53 -20.29
C THR A 344 -5.60 17.20 -21.78
N ALA A 345 -5.95 18.15 -22.66
CA ALA A 345 -5.85 17.96 -24.11
C ALA A 345 -4.42 17.63 -24.59
N ARG A 346 -3.40 18.11 -23.87
CA ARG A 346 -1.97 17.92 -24.19
C ARG A 346 -1.47 16.51 -23.94
N LEU A 347 -2.18 15.69 -23.16
CA LEU A 347 -1.79 14.31 -22.85
C LEU A 347 -1.83 13.34 -24.05
N SER A 348 -2.20 13.82 -25.25
CA SER A 348 -2.32 12.97 -26.43
C SER A 348 -1.01 12.33 -26.91
N TYR A 349 0.17 12.83 -26.51
CA TYR A 349 1.44 12.21 -26.91
C TYR A 349 1.69 10.86 -26.19
N LEU A 350 1.21 10.68 -24.94
CA LEU A 350 1.17 9.36 -24.28
C LEU A 350 0.05 8.47 -24.84
N GLY A 351 -0.65 8.92 -25.89
CA GLY A 351 -1.72 8.19 -26.53
C GLY A 351 -3.12 8.55 -26.03
N LYS A 352 -4.11 8.24 -26.86
CA LYS A 352 -5.53 8.57 -26.61
C LYS A 352 -6.07 7.91 -25.34
N LYS A 353 -5.60 6.71 -25.00
CA LYS A 353 -6.01 5.96 -23.80
C LYS A 353 -5.61 6.66 -22.51
N TYR A 354 -4.36 7.10 -22.40
CA TYR A 354 -3.89 7.87 -21.24
C TYR A 354 -4.69 9.16 -21.05
N ARG A 355 -4.85 9.93 -22.13
CA ARG A 355 -5.65 11.17 -22.11
C ARG A 355 -7.09 10.91 -21.67
N ASN A 356 -7.73 9.86 -22.19
CA ASN A 356 -9.11 9.53 -21.86
C ASN A 356 -9.25 9.11 -20.39
N ALA A 357 -8.31 8.32 -19.87
CA ALA A 357 -8.23 7.92 -18.48
C ALA A 357 -8.13 9.14 -17.55
N ALA A 358 -7.15 10.01 -17.78
CA ALA A 358 -6.97 11.25 -17.00
C ALA A 358 -8.19 12.17 -17.09
N ARG A 359 -8.76 12.34 -18.29
CA ARG A 359 -9.96 13.17 -18.49
C ARG A 359 -11.16 12.66 -17.70
N ARG A 360 -11.45 11.35 -17.73
CA ARG A 360 -12.58 10.77 -16.99
C ARG A 360 -12.47 11.02 -15.48
N LEU A 361 -11.24 10.92 -14.96
CA LEU A 361 -10.94 11.22 -13.55
C LEU A 361 -11.14 12.70 -13.21
N ILE A 362 -10.59 13.61 -14.02
CA ILE A 362 -10.72 15.07 -13.85
C ILE A 362 -12.17 15.55 -13.98
N GLU A 363 -12.94 14.96 -14.90
CA GLU A 363 -14.37 15.28 -15.07
C GLU A 363 -15.25 14.51 -14.07
N CYS A 364 -14.66 13.60 -13.29
CA CYS A 364 -15.33 12.63 -12.44
C CYS A 364 -16.50 11.92 -13.16
N ASN A 365 -16.43 11.70 -14.47
CA ASN A 365 -17.57 11.24 -15.27
C ASN A 365 -17.38 9.79 -15.75
N PHE A 366 -18.10 8.89 -15.07
CA PHE A 366 -18.10 7.44 -15.34
C PHE A 366 -19.48 6.90 -15.74
N GLY A 367 -20.46 7.79 -15.97
CA GLY A 367 -21.84 7.41 -16.31
C GLY A 367 -22.54 6.60 -15.23
N GLN A 368 -22.17 6.81 -13.96
CA GLN A 368 -22.84 6.25 -12.79
C GLN A 368 -23.60 7.36 -12.06
N ASP A 369 -24.67 6.99 -11.36
CA ASP A 369 -25.51 7.92 -10.60
C ASP A 369 -24.87 8.31 -9.25
N SER A 370 -23.99 7.46 -8.72
CA SER A 370 -23.23 7.72 -7.49
C SER A 370 -21.88 8.34 -7.81
N ASP A 371 -21.49 9.32 -7.00
CA ASP A 371 -20.15 9.90 -6.97
C ASP A 371 -19.32 9.35 -5.79
N ASP A 372 -19.88 8.43 -4.99
CA ASP A 372 -19.18 7.78 -3.88
C ASP A 372 -18.31 6.64 -4.38
N LEU A 373 -17.01 6.70 -4.05
CA LEU A 373 -16.06 5.67 -4.44
C LEU A 373 -16.25 4.35 -3.67
N GLU A 374 -17.10 4.31 -2.64
CA GLU A 374 -17.58 3.06 -2.04
C GLU A 374 -18.60 2.30 -2.90
N ASP A 375 -19.23 2.97 -3.89
CA ASP A 375 -20.14 2.28 -4.82
C ASP A 375 -19.35 1.35 -5.75
N GLU A 376 -19.59 0.04 -5.63
CA GLU A 376 -18.98 -0.99 -6.47
C GLU A 376 -19.18 -0.74 -7.98
N LYS A 377 -20.31 -0.12 -8.38
CA LYS A 377 -20.56 0.21 -9.79
C LYS A 377 -19.62 1.30 -10.27
N LEU A 378 -19.37 2.33 -9.45
CA LEU A 378 -18.39 3.37 -9.73
C LEU A 378 -16.98 2.80 -9.74
N GLN A 379 -16.59 2.03 -8.72
CA GLN A 379 -15.28 1.35 -8.67
C GLN A 379 -15.04 0.50 -9.92
N ARG A 380 -16.04 -0.28 -10.34
CA ARG A 380 -15.97 -1.09 -11.56
C ARG A 380 -15.85 -0.24 -12.81
N ALA A 381 -16.61 0.84 -12.93
CA ALA A 381 -16.52 1.75 -14.06
C ALA A 381 -15.13 2.43 -14.15
N VAL A 382 -14.57 2.87 -13.02
CA VAL A 382 -13.20 3.41 -12.94
C VAL A 382 -12.20 2.32 -13.34
N PHE A 383 -12.31 1.12 -12.77
CA PHE A 383 -11.41 0.01 -13.09
C PHE A 383 -11.44 -0.36 -14.58
N THR A 384 -12.62 -0.58 -15.15
CA THR A 384 -12.73 -0.96 -16.57
C THR A 384 -12.22 0.15 -17.50
N SER A 385 -12.54 1.41 -17.21
CA SER A 385 -12.27 2.52 -18.14
C SER A 385 -10.91 3.20 -17.95
N VAL A 386 -10.34 3.19 -16.74
CA VAL A 386 -9.05 3.85 -16.43
C VAL A 386 -7.95 2.80 -16.34
N VAL A 387 -8.08 1.83 -15.43
CA VAL A 387 -7.07 0.75 -15.28
C VAL A 387 -6.98 -0.06 -16.57
N GLY A 388 -8.11 -0.39 -17.19
CA GLY A 388 -8.14 -1.09 -18.48
C GLY A 388 -7.43 -0.36 -19.62
N ASP A 389 -7.60 0.97 -19.71
CA ASP A 389 -6.95 1.79 -20.73
C ASP A 389 -5.45 1.92 -20.49
N LEU A 390 -5.02 2.13 -19.24
CA LEU A 390 -3.61 2.24 -18.85
C LEU A 390 -2.86 0.92 -19.02
N GLU A 391 -3.42 -0.21 -18.61
CA GLU A 391 -2.79 -1.53 -18.82
C GLU A 391 -2.67 -1.88 -20.30
N ALA A 392 -3.69 -1.55 -21.10
CA ALA A 392 -3.63 -1.79 -22.53
C ALA A 392 -2.54 -0.93 -23.20
N LEU A 393 -2.34 0.30 -22.71
CA LEU A 393 -1.27 1.17 -23.17
C LEU A 393 0.12 0.66 -22.73
N GLN A 394 0.27 0.25 -21.47
CA GLN A 394 1.52 -0.34 -20.95
C GLN A 394 1.95 -1.55 -21.79
N LYS A 395 1.00 -2.45 -22.12
CA LYS A 395 1.25 -3.59 -23.01
C LYS A 395 1.65 -3.18 -24.43
N MET A 396 1.15 -2.05 -24.94
CA MET A 396 1.55 -1.54 -26.25
C MET A 396 2.97 -0.99 -26.23
N VAL A 397 3.32 -0.19 -25.21
CA VAL A 397 4.66 0.39 -25.06
C VAL A 397 5.72 -0.69 -24.87
N ALA A 398 5.45 -1.68 -24.01
CA ALA A 398 6.36 -2.82 -23.81
C ALA A 398 6.61 -3.64 -25.08
N ARG A 399 5.61 -3.74 -25.98
CA ARG A 399 5.78 -4.42 -27.28
C ARG A 399 6.61 -3.60 -28.27
N SER A 400 6.43 -2.27 -28.28
CA SER A 400 7.26 -1.42 -29.13
C SER A 400 8.72 -1.42 -28.69
N GLU A 401 8.99 -1.49 -27.39
CA GLU A 401 10.36 -1.57 -26.87
C GLU A 401 11.03 -2.90 -27.23
N ALA A 402 10.29 -4.01 -27.21
CA ALA A 402 10.83 -5.34 -27.55
C ALA A 402 11.09 -5.59 -29.05
N THR A 403 10.73 -4.65 -29.93
CA THR A 403 10.92 -4.76 -31.39
C THR A 403 12.12 -3.96 -31.92
N TYR A 404 12.78 -3.22 -31.05
CA TYR A 404 14.09 -2.61 -31.29
C TYR A 404 15.18 -3.44 -30.60
#